data_AF-A0A2E1M6J3-F1
#
_entry.id   AF-A0A2E1M6J3-F1
#
_cell.length_a   1.000
_cell.length_b   1.000
_cell.length_c   1.000
_cell.angle_alpha   90.00
_cell.angle_beta   90.00
_cell.angle_gamma   90.00
#
_symmetry.space_group_name_H-M   'P 1'
#
loop_
_entity.id
_entity.type
_entity.pdbx_description
1 polymer ?
#
loop_
_entity_poly.entity_id
_entity_poly.type
_entity_poly.pdbx_seq_one_letter_code
_entity_poly.pdbx_strand_id
1 'polypeptide(L)'
;MVIADFIPTYISQLEVTMQQFKVFALTAFVSANFAAADDALTKAFLKDYPATAYLFEDGIHIEKVQPESYDPAGTVAYQKYIDEVPVHGSRVLVINDEDDFPTYVFDESFEDLGLDRSYPSIDEKFARAIAESHTDLFIDSSAELIWFQRDEKASLCWKITTTLEESDLPISPTHMESIVDGHTGEILSQRQIDTNNYYTNTQQNMSGVFPRIVVNNAMGVAGGRSYGAAFDAVVYVGGCTGTLIAPNVVLSARHCGIGPGTQVVFGDNLNNNGSLFFANVQSSFLPDGGGSLLDGGDVAILTLTSSIPTSVAEPMRLIDETNNLLDMQCATVGYGLNGLGSNGHNFSDDGYRWGGENIIDRYGSPASGGGGSNIISTDFDNGTGNANTIGGSSSTPVQYEATTAPGDSGGPVLVQLAGEWVIAGVLSGGTTSFSTYGDISWWTGTAVYRNDIESRGGEFGIPAPGACCFSNGTCTSVFNEDCESAGGSFEGGNTSCNPSPCPGPTVGACCFGSANCSELTPNGCSVAGGTFLGLGSGCDDNGCAPRACCLASGTCLFVSPETCNAVGGSSDAIDCASSSCAPPPCPEDLNDNGMVDFADILEMLGAWGVCGSCDEDIDNNGLVDFNDLLILLSKWGPC
;
A
#
# COMPACT_ATOMS: atom_id res chain seq x y z
N MET A 1 -80.00 10.86 27.70
CA MET A 1 -79.72 11.70 26.53
C MET A 1 -78.66 10.97 25.72
N VAL A 2 -79.10 10.21 24.72
CA VAL A 2 -78.22 9.43 23.83
C VAL A 2 -78.71 9.72 22.42
N ILE A 3 -77.89 10.43 21.66
CA ILE A 3 -78.02 10.69 20.22
C ILE A 3 -76.58 10.48 19.73
N ALA A 4 -76.19 9.32 19.20
CA ALA A 4 -76.69 8.58 18.03
C ALA A 4 -75.90 8.94 16.76
N ASP A 5 -75.39 7.87 16.16
CA ASP A 5 -75.27 7.61 14.72
C ASP A 5 -74.23 8.34 13.86
N PHE A 6 -73.31 7.49 13.37
CA PHE A 6 -72.79 7.42 11.99
C PHE A 6 -72.13 8.66 11.36
N ILE A 7 -70.80 8.60 11.22
CA ILE A 7 -70.09 8.48 9.92
C ILE A 7 -68.61 8.10 10.17
N PRO A 8 -67.92 7.37 9.26
CA PRO A 8 -66.66 6.66 9.56
C PRO A 8 -65.39 7.48 9.24
N THR A 9 -64.23 6.80 9.23
CA THR A 9 -62.89 7.28 8.80
C THR A 9 -62.29 8.46 9.58
N TYR A 10 -61.29 8.18 10.45
CA TYR A 10 -60.03 8.96 10.60
C TYR A 10 -59.12 8.46 11.76
N ILE A 11 -59.61 7.56 12.64
CA ILE A 11 -58.81 6.99 13.76
C ILE A 11 -58.42 5.52 13.49
N SER A 12 -57.84 5.29 12.32
CA SER A 12 -57.01 4.12 12.00
C SER A 12 -55.87 4.45 11.03
N GLN A 13 -55.76 5.72 10.59
CA GLN A 13 -54.66 6.23 9.78
C GLN A 13 -53.68 7.09 10.59
N LEU A 14 -54.06 7.57 11.78
CA LEU A 14 -53.20 8.42 12.62
C LEU A 14 -52.22 7.64 13.52
N GLU A 15 -52.60 6.44 14.00
CA GLU A 15 -51.66 5.57 14.73
C GLU A 15 -50.60 4.98 13.78
N VAL A 16 -51.00 4.57 12.57
CA VAL A 16 -50.08 4.07 11.53
C VAL A 16 -49.06 5.15 11.13
N THR A 17 -49.46 6.41 10.94
CA THR A 17 -48.51 7.49 10.63
C THR A 17 -47.58 7.84 11.78
N MET A 18 -47.98 7.66 13.05
CA MET A 18 -47.11 7.99 14.18
C MET A 18 -46.14 6.85 14.54
N GLN A 19 -46.46 5.61 14.16
CA GLN A 19 -45.52 4.48 14.23
C GLN A 19 -44.48 4.59 13.10
N GLN A 20 -44.89 4.90 11.86
CA GLN A 20 -43.96 5.16 10.76
C GLN A 20 -43.06 6.39 11.00
N PHE A 21 -43.56 7.48 11.60
CA PHE A 21 -42.70 8.62 11.97
C PHE A 21 -41.69 8.31 13.09
N LYS A 22 -41.99 7.35 13.98
CA LYS A 22 -41.04 6.92 15.03
C LYS A 22 -39.98 5.96 14.50
N VAL A 23 -40.34 5.08 13.57
CA VAL A 23 -39.33 4.28 12.83
C VAL A 23 -38.42 5.21 12.03
N PHE A 24 -38.96 6.24 11.37
CA PHE A 24 -38.16 7.26 10.67
C PHE A 24 -37.23 8.07 11.59
N ALA A 25 -37.63 8.31 12.84
CA ALA A 25 -36.78 8.96 13.83
C ALA A 25 -35.68 8.02 14.37
N LEU A 26 -35.92 6.71 14.37
CA LEU A 26 -34.94 5.70 14.77
C LEU A 26 -33.91 5.46 13.66
N THR A 27 -34.31 5.30 12.39
CA THR A 27 -33.37 5.22 11.25
C THR A 27 -32.56 6.51 11.06
N ALA A 28 -33.07 7.68 11.49
CA ALA A 28 -32.34 8.94 11.47
C ALA A 28 -31.39 9.17 12.68
N PHE A 29 -31.40 8.29 13.69
CA PHE A 29 -30.51 8.38 14.87
C PHE A 29 -29.60 7.17 15.06
N VAL A 30 -29.96 6.00 14.52
CA VAL A 30 -29.16 4.76 14.56
C VAL A 30 -28.17 4.68 13.39
N SER A 31 -28.33 5.50 12.35
CA SER A 31 -27.36 5.67 11.26
C SER A 31 -26.13 6.54 11.63
N ALA A 32 -25.95 6.84 12.92
CA ALA A 32 -24.75 7.51 13.44
C ALA A 32 -24.39 6.96 14.83
N ASN A 33 -23.08 6.72 15.03
CA ASN A 33 -22.44 6.32 16.29
C ASN A 33 -22.62 4.85 16.72
N PHE A 34 -21.68 4.00 16.29
CA PHE A 34 -21.27 2.81 17.05
C PHE A 34 -20.44 3.23 18.27
N ALA A 35 -21.03 4.04 19.16
CA ALA A 35 -20.38 4.55 20.37
C ALA A 35 -21.41 5.07 21.40
N ALA A 36 -22.12 4.18 22.11
CA ALA A 36 -22.91 4.56 23.29
C ALA A 36 -23.33 3.40 24.21
N ALA A 37 -22.38 2.73 24.87
CA ALA A 37 -22.69 2.00 26.12
C ALA A 37 -22.85 2.94 27.33
N ASP A 38 -22.58 4.25 27.16
CA ASP A 38 -22.49 5.22 28.27
C ASP A 38 -23.21 6.57 28.04
N ASP A 39 -24.32 6.60 27.30
CA ASP A 39 -25.21 7.77 27.35
C ASP A 39 -26.15 7.71 28.57
N ALA A 40 -26.20 8.82 29.32
CA ALA A 40 -27.08 9.01 30.46
C ALA A 40 -28.58 8.98 30.07
N LEU A 41 -28.93 9.30 28.81
CA LEU A 41 -30.29 9.16 28.31
C LEU A 41 -30.67 7.69 28.06
N THR A 42 -29.76 6.87 27.52
CA THR A 42 -29.98 5.42 27.36
C THR A 42 -30.18 4.74 28.71
N LYS A 43 -29.33 5.05 29.70
CA LYS A 43 -29.48 4.55 31.08
C LYS A 43 -30.74 5.06 31.80
N ALA A 44 -31.27 6.22 31.40
CA ALA A 44 -32.54 6.75 31.92
C ALA A 44 -33.78 6.12 31.24
N PHE A 45 -33.72 5.85 29.93
CA PHE A 45 -34.81 5.26 29.16
C PHE A 45 -35.05 3.78 29.52
N LEU A 46 -33.98 3.03 29.79
CA LEU A 46 -34.03 1.60 30.15
C LEU A 46 -34.59 1.32 31.57
N LYS A 47 -34.82 2.34 32.39
CA LYS A 47 -35.18 2.18 33.81
C LYS A 47 -36.65 1.82 34.06
N ASP A 48 -37.54 2.13 33.13
CA ASP A 48 -39.00 2.17 33.37
C ASP A 48 -39.81 1.07 32.62
N TYR A 49 -39.15 0.09 32.00
CA TYR A 49 -39.82 -0.95 31.19
C TYR A 49 -39.64 -2.38 31.76
N PRO A 50 -40.72 -3.18 31.92
CA PRO A 50 -40.65 -4.56 32.41
C PRO A 50 -40.24 -5.56 31.30
N ALA A 51 -39.39 -6.53 31.67
CA ALA A 51 -38.75 -7.44 30.72
C ALA A 51 -39.59 -8.68 30.34
N THR A 52 -39.59 -8.99 29.04
CA THR A 52 -39.78 -10.35 28.47
C THR A 52 -38.88 -10.48 27.26
N ALA A 53 -38.14 -11.60 27.17
CA ALA A 53 -37.17 -11.84 26.11
C ALA A 53 -37.80 -12.22 24.75
N TYR A 54 -36.92 -12.30 23.74
CA TYR A 54 -37.14 -12.74 22.34
C TYR A 54 -37.80 -11.72 21.41
N LEU A 55 -36.98 -11.08 20.57
CA LEU A 55 -37.40 -10.39 19.35
C LEU A 55 -37.79 -11.45 18.31
N PHE A 56 -39.06 -11.83 18.27
CA PHE A 56 -39.63 -12.61 17.17
C PHE A 56 -40.36 -11.67 16.21
N GLU A 57 -39.69 -11.25 15.14
CA GLU A 57 -40.33 -10.90 13.87
C GLU A 57 -39.67 -11.71 12.74
N ASP A 58 -40.50 -12.25 11.84
CA ASP A 58 -40.13 -12.90 10.57
C ASP A 58 -39.03 -13.97 10.59
N GLY A 59 -38.95 -14.75 11.68
CA GLY A 59 -38.13 -15.97 11.78
C GLY A 59 -36.69 -15.74 12.24
N ILE A 60 -36.29 -14.49 12.48
CA ILE A 60 -34.97 -14.16 13.03
C ILE A 60 -34.99 -14.39 14.55
N HIS A 61 -33.94 -15.02 15.09
CA HIS A 61 -33.78 -15.20 16.53
C HIS A 61 -32.30 -15.30 16.94
N ILE A 62 -32.03 -15.30 18.24
CA ILE A 62 -30.67 -15.42 18.80
C ILE A 62 -30.69 -16.46 19.91
N GLU A 63 -29.74 -17.39 19.91
CA GLU A 63 -29.62 -18.43 20.94
C GLU A 63 -28.24 -18.43 21.62
N LYS A 64 -28.20 -18.89 22.86
CA LYS A 64 -26.96 -19.26 23.55
C LYS A 64 -26.50 -20.62 23.03
N VAL A 65 -25.44 -20.62 22.24
CA VAL A 65 -24.86 -21.85 21.70
C VAL A 65 -23.79 -22.41 22.64
N GLN A 66 -23.38 -23.66 22.43
CA GLN A 66 -22.10 -24.09 22.99
C GLN A 66 -21.00 -23.30 22.26
N PRO A 67 -20.00 -22.75 22.97
CA PRO A 67 -18.78 -22.27 22.34
C PRO A 67 -18.17 -23.40 21.51
N GLU A 68 -17.57 -23.04 20.39
CA GLU A 68 -16.88 -24.00 19.53
C GLU A 68 -15.70 -24.60 20.32
N SER A 69 -15.24 -25.80 19.93
CA SER A 69 -14.15 -26.50 20.65
C SER A 69 -12.82 -25.73 20.71
N TYR A 70 -12.70 -24.69 19.89
CA TYR A 70 -11.58 -23.77 19.76
C TYR A 70 -11.79 -22.41 20.45
N ASP A 71 -12.98 -22.10 20.97
CA ASP A 71 -13.21 -20.85 21.71
C ASP A 71 -12.55 -20.93 23.12
N PRO A 72 -12.07 -19.81 23.69
CA PRO A 72 -11.41 -19.80 25.00
C PRO A 72 -12.22 -20.43 26.14
N ALA A 73 -11.55 -21.05 27.10
CA ALA A 73 -12.20 -21.72 28.23
C ALA A 73 -13.01 -20.73 29.08
N GLY A 74 -14.32 -20.96 29.19
CA GLY A 74 -15.26 -20.06 29.87
C GLY A 74 -15.95 -19.04 28.96
N THR A 75 -15.68 -19.04 27.65
CA THR A 75 -16.44 -18.28 26.65
C THR A 75 -17.94 -18.55 26.78
N VAL A 76 -18.75 -17.51 26.64
CA VAL A 76 -20.20 -17.63 26.50
C VAL A 76 -20.57 -17.18 25.09
N ALA A 77 -20.80 -18.15 24.20
CA ALA A 77 -21.12 -17.87 22.80
C ALA A 77 -22.64 -17.70 22.59
N TYR A 78 -22.99 -16.73 21.76
CA TYR A 78 -24.35 -16.48 21.30
C TYR A 78 -24.33 -16.29 19.78
N GLN A 79 -25.34 -16.84 19.11
CA GLN A 79 -25.40 -16.95 17.66
C GLN A 79 -26.76 -16.43 17.16
N LYS A 80 -26.75 -15.60 16.12
CA LYS A 80 -27.95 -15.18 15.40
C LYS A 80 -28.34 -16.24 14.36
N TYR A 81 -29.64 -16.47 14.23
CA TYR A 81 -30.27 -17.40 13.31
C TYR A 81 -31.31 -16.68 12.47
N ILE A 82 -31.50 -17.13 11.23
CA ILE A 82 -32.63 -16.76 10.38
C ILE A 82 -33.32 -18.05 9.97
N ASP A 83 -34.59 -18.17 10.36
CA ASP A 83 -35.28 -19.45 10.52
C ASP A 83 -34.44 -20.39 11.43
N GLU A 84 -34.07 -21.59 10.97
CA GLU A 84 -33.30 -22.58 11.74
C GLU A 84 -31.79 -22.61 11.38
N VAL A 85 -31.32 -21.63 10.59
CA VAL A 85 -29.97 -21.63 10.00
C VAL A 85 -29.13 -20.49 10.61
N PRO A 86 -27.90 -20.77 11.11
CA PRO A 86 -27.07 -19.75 11.73
C PRO A 86 -26.51 -18.77 10.69
N VAL A 87 -26.34 -17.51 11.09
CA VAL A 87 -25.72 -16.45 10.28
C VAL A 87 -24.22 -16.42 10.59
N HIS A 88 -23.37 -16.56 9.58
CA HIS A 88 -21.91 -16.55 9.76
C HIS A 88 -21.40 -15.16 10.13
N GLY A 89 -20.36 -15.11 10.96
CA GLY A 89 -19.76 -13.85 11.47
C GLY A 89 -20.58 -13.12 12.55
N SER A 90 -21.89 -13.37 12.68
CA SER A 90 -22.79 -12.58 13.53
C SER A 90 -22.75 -12.95 15.03
N ARG A 91 -21.58 -12.81 15.67
CA ARG A 91 -21.45 -12.87 17.13
C ARG A 91 -22.09 -11.62 17.76
N VAL A 92 -22.89 -11.81 18.80
CA VAL A 92 -23.65 -10.74 19.46
C VAL A 92 -23.05 -10.34 20.80
N LEU A 93 -23.11 -9.04 21.12
CA LEU A 93 -22.64 -8.51 22.40
C LEU A 93 -23.72 -8.74 23.46
N VAL A 94 -23.33 -9.31 24.59
CA VAL A 94 -24.25 -9.65 25.68
C VAL A 94 -23.78 -9.02 26.99
N ILE A 95 -24.70 -8.29 27.64
CA ILE A 95 -24.48 -7.72 28.97
C ILE A 95 -25.17 -8.64 29.99
N ASN A 96 -24.38 -9.22 30.89
CA ASN A 96 -24.86 -10.06 31.98
C ASN A 96 -25.22 -9.23 33.23
N ASP A 97 -26.02 -9.81 34.14
CA ASP A 97 -26.23 -9.28 35.49
C ASP A 97 -25.11 -9.72 36.46
N GLU A 98 -25.26 -9.36 37.74
CA GLU A 98 -24.31 -9.70 38.82
C GLU A 98 -24.22 -11.23 39.10
N ASP A 99 -25.17 -12.02 38.59
CA ASP A 99 -25.23 -13.49 38.71
C ASP A 99 -24.84 -14.20 37.38
N ASP A 100 -24.28 -13.46 36.41
CA ASP A 100 -23.79 -13.91 35.09
C ASP A 100 -24.89 -14.38 34.11
N PHE A 101 -26.13 -13.91 34.28
CA PHE A 101 -27.25 -14.16 33.35
C PHE A 101 -27.41 -13.03 32.31
N PRO A 102 -27.67 -13.36 31.03
CA PRO A 102 -27.83 -12.36 29.96
C PRO A 102 -29.04 -11.47 30.21
N THR A 103 -28.79 -10.18 30.42
CA THR A 103 -29.82 -9.15 30.65
C THR A 103 -30.15 -8.38 29.36
N TYR A 104 -29.14 -8.13 28.52
CA TYR A 104 -29.30 -7.45 27.23
C TYR A 104 -28.46 -8.13 26.15
N VAL A 105 -28.95 -8.12 24.91
CA VAL A 105 -28.29 -8.70 23.72
C VAL A 105 -28.37 -7.68 22.59
N PHE A 106 -27.24 -7.43 21.92
CA PHE A 106 -27.12 -6.50 20.79
C PHE A 106 -26.42 -7.18 19.60
N ASP A 107 -26.93 -6.96 18.40
CA ASP A 107 -26.27 -7.33 17.14
C ASP A 107 -25.95 -6.09 16.30
N GLU A 108 -25.11 -6.24 15.27
CA GLU A 108 -24.61 -5.13 14.45
C GLU A 108 -25.57 -4.71 13.30
N SER A 109 -26.73 -5.34 13.18
CA SER A 109 -27.54 -5.38 11.95
C SER A 109 -29.01 -4.93 12.15
N PHE A 110 -29.25 -3.63 11.93
CA PHE A 110 -30.58 -3.01 12.01
C PHE A 110 -31.33 -2.93 10.65
N GLU A 111 -31.18 -3.91 9.74
CA GLU A 111 -31.80 -3.84 8.40
C GLU A 111 -32.51 -5.11 7.89
N ASP A 112 -33.48 -4.86 7.01
CA ASP A 112 -34.33 -5.81 6.26
C ASP A 112 -33.50 -6.48 5.14
N LEU A 113 -32.62 -7.40 5.52
CA LEU A 113 -31.70 -8.08 4.58
C LEU A 113 -32.47 -8.84 3.50
N GLY A 114 -32.12 -8.59 2.25
CA GLY A 114 -32.68 -9.28 1.09
C GLY A 114 -32.26 -10.76 1.06
N LEU A 115 -33.11 -11.64 1.60
CA LEU A 115 -32.85 -13.08 1.66
C LEU A 115 -32.98 -13.76 0.29
N ASP A 116 -31.87 -14.26 -0.25
CA ASP A 116 -31.90 -15.26 -1.32
C ASP A 116 -32.13 -16.65 -0.72
N ARG A 117 -33.39 -17.03 -0.62
CA ARG A 117 -33.86 -18.34 -0.11
C ARG A 117 -33.64 -19.48 -1.11
N SER A 118 -32.86 -19.29 -2.17
CA SER A 118 -32.45 -20.35 -3.09
C SER A 118 -31.53 -21.33 -2.36
N TYR A 119 -31.93 -22.60 -2.28
CA TYR A 119 -31.13 -23.65 -1.66
C TYR A 119 -29.88 -23.94 -2.53
N PRO A 120 -28.70 -24.20 -1.93
CA PRO A 120 -27.48 -24.48 -2.68
C PRO A 120 -27.68 -25.50 -3.83
N SER A 121 -27.26 -25.11 -5.04
CA SER A 121 -27.19 -26.03 -6.18
C SER A 121 -25.93 -26.90 -6.17
N ILE A 122 -24.90 -26.52 -5.40
CA ILE A 122 -23.79 -27.42 -5.07
C ILE A 122 -24.12 -28.23 -3.83
N ASP A 123 -23.79 -29.52 -3.85
CA ASP A 123 -23.93 -30.39 -2.69
C ASP A 123 -22.78 -30.21 -1.69
N GLU A 124 -23.03 -30.64 -0.44
CA GLU A 124 -22.10 -30.62 0.68
C GLU A 124 -20.73 -31.20 0.32
N LYS A 125 -20.71 -32.30 -0.45
CA LYS A 125 -19.49 -33.01 -0.82
C LYS A 125 -18.65 -32.19 -1.81
N PHE A 126 -19.30 -31.53 -2.77
CA PHE A 126 -18.62 -30.64 -3.72
C PHE A 126 -18.11 -29.37 -3.02
N ALA A 127 -18.87 -28.80 -2.09
CA ALA A 127 -18.44 -27.67 -1.29
C ALA A 127 -17.21 -27.99 -0.42
N ARG A 128 -17.19 -29.15 0.26
CA ARG A 128 -15.99 -29.63 0.97
C ARG A 128 -14.79 -29.77 0.03
N ALA A 129 -14.97 -30.39 -1.13
CA ALA A 129 -13.88 -30.60 -2.10
C ALA A 129 -13.30 -29.28 -2.65
N ILE A 130 -14.11 -28.21 -2.73
CA ILE A 130 -13.64 -26.86 -3.08
C ILE A 130 -12.79 -26.28 -1.94
N ALA A 131 -13.25 -26.34 -0.69
CA ALA A 131 -12.48 -25.83 0.44
C ALA A 131 -11.16 -26.60 0.63
N GLU A 132 -11.21 -27.93 0.52
CA GLU A 132 -10.05 -28.84 0.55
C GLU A 132 -9.04 -28.51 -0.57
N SER A 133 -9.49 -28.08 -1.76
CA SER A 133 -8.58 -27.70 -2.86
C SER A 133 -7.93 -26.31 -2.69
N HIS A 134 -8.33 -25.54 -1.67
CA HIS A 134 -7.78 -24.22 -1.34
C HIS A 134 -7.21 -24.21 0.10
N THR A 135 -6.91 -25.38 0.64
CA THR A 135 -6.39 -25.58 1.99
C THR A 135 -5.23 -26.57 1.92
N ASP A 136 -4.01 -26.09 2.16
CA ASP A 136 -2.84 -26.98 2.24
C ASP A 136 -2.89 -27.86 3.49
N LEU A 137 -2.30 -29.05 3.40
CA LEU A 137 -2.12 -29.98 4.53
C LEU A 137 -3.41 -30.36 5.28
N PHE A 138 -4.53 -30.58 4.59
CA PHE A 138 -5.79 -30.97 5.26
C PHE A 138 -5.87 -32.47 5.64
N ILE A 139 -6.56 -32.77 6.76
CA ILE A 139 -6.86 -34.13 7.22
C ILE A 139 -8.28 -34.55 6.83
N ASP A 140 -9.28 -33.78 7.26
CA ASP A 140 -10.71 -34.01 7.04
C ASP A 140 -11.47 -32.69 7.17
N SER A 141 -12.70 -32.64 6.65
CA SER A 141 -13.57 -31.47 6.70
C SER A 141 -15.00 -31.83 7.13
N SER A 142 -15.59 -31.01 7.98
CA SER A 142 -17.05 -30.98 8.20
C SER A 142 -17.70 -29.86 7.39
N ALA A 143 -19.01 -29.93 7.19
CA ALA A 143 -19.77 -28.92 6.46
C ALA A 143 -21.12 -28.66 7.15
N GLU A 144 -21.50 -27.39 7.23
CA GLU A 144 -22.83 -26.96 7.68
C GLU A 144 -23.42 -25.89 6.75
N LEU A 145 -24.74 -25.79 6.74
CA LEU A 145 -25.45 -24.76 5.99
C LEU A 145 -25.54 -23.50 6.86
N ILE A 146 -25.20 -22.35 6.28
CA ILE A 146 -25.22 -21.04 6.94
C ILE A 146 -25.92 -20.00 6.07
N TRP A 147 -26.34 -18.90 6.69
CA TRP A 147 -26.55 -17.63 5.99
C TRP A 147 -25.23 -16.86 5.98
N PHE A 148 -24.77 -16.46 4.79
CA PHE A 148 -23.65 -15.54 4.64
C PHE A 148 -24.16 -14.22 4.04
N GLN A 149 -23.84 -13.10 4.68
CA GLN A 149 -24.23 -11.77 4.19
C GLN A 149 -23.19 -11.23 3.20
N ARG A 150 -23.68 -10.72 2.06
CA ARG A 150 -22.92 -9.84 1.16
C ARG A 150 -23.78 -8.62 0.87
N ASP A 151 -23.24 -7.44 1.17
CA ASP A 151 -23.93 -6.16 1.06
C ASP A 151 -25.29 -6.20 1.80
N GLU A 152 -26.37 -5.73 1.16
CA GLU A 152 -27.75 -5.74 1.67
C GLU A 152 -28.46 -7.11 1.56
N LYS A 153 -27.75 -8.20 1.21
CA LYS A 153 -28.34 -9.52 0.96
C LYS A 153 -27.69 -10.64 1.77
N ALA A 154 -28.48 -11.66 2.11
CA ALA A 154 -27.97 -12.90 2.67
C ALA A 154 -28.35 -14.09 1.78
N SER A 155 -27.38 -14.96 1.50
CA SER A 155 -27.54 -16.16 0.68
C SER A 155 -27.12 -17.40 1.45
N LEU A 156 -27.78 -18.53 1.16
CA LEU A 156 -27.39 -19.82 1.74
C LEU A 156 -26.04 -20.29 1.18
N CYS A 157 -25.09 -20.51 2.08
CA CYS A 157 -23.71 -20.91 1.79
C CYS A 157 -23.31 -22.11 2.64
N TRP A 158 -22.22 -22.78 2.27
CA TRP A 158 -21.64 -23.87 3.04
C TRP A 158 -20.47 -23.36 3.88
N LYS A 159 -20.56 -23.45 5.22
CA LYS A 159 -19.39 -23.32 6.11
C LYS A 159 -18.71 -24.66 6.16
N ILE A 160 -17.48 -24.73 5.66
CA ILE A 160 -16.62 -25.90 5.72
C ILE A 160 -15.58 -25.67 6.82
N THR A 161 -15.47 -26.59 7.78
CA THR A 161 -14.40 -26.56 8.79
C THR A 161 -13.46 -27.71 8.52
N THR A 162 -12.26 -27.40 8.03
CA THR A 162 -11.23 -28.35 7.63
C THR A 162 -10.14 -28.43 8.70
N THR A 163 -9.87 -29.61 9.26
CA THR A 163 -8.75 -29.83 10.18
C THR A 163 -7.43 -29.94 9.40
N LEU A 164 -6.36 -29.34 9.92
CA LEU A 164 -5.03 -29.29 9.30
C LEU A 164 -4.05 -30.27 9.96
N GLU A 165 -3.06 -30.76 9.20
CA GLU A 165 -1.92 -31.51 9.71
C GLU A 165 -0.94 -30.58 10.45
N GLU A 166 -0.31 -31.09 11.49
CA GLU A 166 0.71 -30.39 12.28
C GLU A 166 2.02 -30.33 11.46
N SER A 167 2.59 -29.14 11.25
CA SER A 167 3.72 -28.91 10.33
C SER A 167 5.11 -29.27 10.90
N ASP A 168 5.17 -30.01 12.02
CA ASP A 168 6.35 -30.17 12.89
C ASP A 168 6.92 -28.83 13.47
N LEU A 169 6.24 -27.69 13.27
CA LEU A 169 6.53 -26.40 13.91
C LEU A 169 5.71 -26.23 15.20
N PRO A 170 6.10 -25.36 16.16
CA PRO A 170 5.56 -25.45 17.50
C PRO A 170 4.06 -25.08 17.60
N ILE A 171 3.57 -24.12 16.81
CA ILE A 171 2.14 -23.76 16.71
C ILE A 171 1.76 -23.40 15.25
N SER A 172 1.18 -24.38 14.55
CA SER A 172 0.44 -24.16 13.28
C SER A 172 -1.06 -23.94 13.54
N PRO A 173 -1.77 -23.24 12.63
CA PRO A 173 -3.23 -23.24 12.65
C PRO A 173 -3.76 -24.67 12.59
N THR A 174 -4.82 -24.96 13.34
CA THR A 174 -5.34 -26.34 13.49
C THR A 174 -6.55 -26.61 12.62
N HIS A 175 -7.25 -25.56 12.22
CA HIS A 175 -8.40 -25.65 11.31
C HIS A 175 -8.40 -24.48 10.32
N MET A 176 -9.02 -24.68 9.17
CA MET A 176 -9.41 -23.66 8.21
C MET A 176 -10.93 -23.67 8.11
N GLU A 177 -11.59 -22.56 8.45
CA GLU A 177 -13.00 -22.32 8.15
C GLU A 177 -13.08 -21.65 6.78
N SER A 178 -13.76 -22.28 5.81
CA SER A 178 -13.99 -21.76 4.46
C SER A 178 -15.50 -21.62 4.21
N ILE A 179 -15.94 -20.45 3.78
CA ILE A 179 -17.33 -20.24 3.33
C ILE A 179 -17.39 -20.36 1.82
N VAL A 180 -18.17 -21.32 1.33
CA VAL A 180 -18.34 -21.62 -0.10
C VAL A 180 -19.75 -21.22 -0.55
N ASP A 181 -19.85 -20.45 -1.62
CA ASP A 181 -21.12 -20.06 -2.25
C ASP A 181 -21.94 -21.28 -2.67
N GLY A 182 -23.21 -21.33 -2.25
CA GLY A 182 -24.10 -22.46 -2.54
C GLY A 182 -24.42 -22.69 -4.03
N HIS A 183 -24.15 -21.74 -4.90
CA HIS A 183 -24.49 -21.77 -6.32
C HIS A 183 -23.27 -21.78 -7.24
N THR A 184 -22.28 -20.91 -6.99
CA THR A 184 -21.10 -20.74 -7.84
C THR A 184 -19.93 -21.63 -7.44
N GLY A 185 -19.86 -22.06 -6.18
CA GLY A 185 -18.67 -22.71 -5.62
C GLY A 185 -17.49 -21.75 -5.40
N GLU A 186 -17.74 -20.43 -5.40
CA GLU A 186 -16.76 -19.41 -5.04
C GLU A 186 -16.44 -19.46 -3.53
N ILE A 187 -15.18 -19.28 -3.15
CA ILE A 187 -14.80 -19.10 -1.74
C ILE A 187 -15.00 -17.63 -1.36
N LEU A 188 -15.87 -17.41 -0.38
CA LEU A 188 -16.38 -16.09 0.00
C LEU A 188 -15.63 -15.49 1.18
N SER A 189 -15.24 -16.35 2.11
CA SER A 189 -14.54 -16.03 3.34
C SER A 189 -13.67 -17.22 3.71
N GLN A 190 -12.48 -16.97 4.25
CA GLN A 190 -11.58 -18.01 4.73
C GLN A 190 -10.89 -17.57 6.01
N ARG A 191 -10.74 -18.47 6.98
CA ARG A 191 -10.22 -18.13 8.31
C ARG A 191 -9.41 -19.29 8.83
N GLN A 192 -8.13 -19.07 9.04
CA GLN A 192 -7.35 -19.98 9.86
C GLN A 192 -7.75 -19.84 11.33
N ILE A 193 -7.95 -20.97 11.99
CA ILE A 193 -8.35 -21.09 13.39
C ILE A 193 -7.24 -21.83 14.13
N ASP A 194 -6.72 -21.16 15.14
CA ASP A 194 -5.71 -21.70 16.04
C ASP A 194 -6.36 -22.12 17.36
N THR A 195 -6.29 -23.42 17.70
CA THR A 195 -6.77 -23.96 18.98
C THR A 195 -5.70 -23.94 20.06
N ASN A 196 -4.46 -23.58 19.72
CA ASN A 196 -3.37 -23.62 20.67
C ASN A 196 -3.55 -22.53 21.71
N ASN A 197 -3.66 -22.93 22.98
CA ASN A 197 -3.59 -21.98 24.08
C ASN A 197 -2.19 -21.34 24.07
N TYR A 198 -2.13 -20.03 23.87
CA TYR A 198 -0.91 -19.23 24.01
C TYR A 198 -0.47 -19.32 25.48
N TYR A 199 0.42 -20.28 25.77
CA TYR A 199 0.73 -20.68 27.13
C TYR A 199 1.52 -19.59 27.86
N THR A 200 0.84 -18.91 28.80
CA THR A 200 1.39 -17.86 29.69
C THR A 200 2.40 -18.38 30.73
N ASN A 201 2.97 -19.58 30.55
CA ASN A 201 3.60 -20.37 31.60
C ASN A 201 5.14 -20.33 31.65
N THR A 202 5.81 -19.50 30.84
CA THR A 202 7.28 -19.33 30.82
C THR A 202 7.72 -17.95 31.31
N GLN A 203 7.55 -17.69 32.61
CA GLN A 203 7.96 -16.45 33.32
C GLN A 203 7.37 -15.11 32.84
N GLN A 204 6.61 -15.08 31.74
CA GLN A 204 5.83 -13.93 31.28
C GLN A 204 4.54 -13.77 32.09
N ASN A 205 4.69 -13.42 33.38
CA ASN A 205 3.55 -13.15 34.26
C ASN A 205 2.66 -12.05 33.66
N MET A 206 1.35 -12.33 33.59
CA MET A 206 0.30 -11.50 32.98
C MET A 206 0.07 -10.18 33.72
N SER A 207 1.02 -9.25 33.61
CA SER A 207 0.89 -7.87 34.10
C SER A 207 1.52 -6.82 33.16
N GLY A 208 2.03 -7.24 31.98
CA GLY A 208 2.65 -6.34 31.01
C GLY A 208 2.06 -6.35 29.60
N VAL A 209 1.37 -7.41 29.17
CA VAL A 209 0.96 -7.60 27.76
C VAL A 209 -0.24 -6.72 27.41
N PHE A 210 0.03 -5.45 27.12
CA PHE A 210 -0.98 -4.48 26.75
C PHE A 210 -0.33 -3.29 25.99
N PRO A 211 -0.55 -3.08 24.68
CA PRO A 211 0.07 -1.93 23.96
C PRO A 211 -0.87 -1.13 22.99
N ARG A 212 -1.05 0.22 23.09
CA ARG A 212 -1.84 1.36 22.41
C ARG A 212 -1.13 2.75 22.74
N ILE A 213 -0.78 3.68 21.84
CA ILE A 213 0.35 4.67 22.07
C ILE A 213 0.30 5.67 23.27
N VAL A 214 1.43 5.80 24.00
CA VAL A 214 1.78 6.88 24.96
C VAL A 214 3.02 7.67 24.51
N VAL A 215 3.00 9.00 24.60
CA VAL A 215 4.11 9.89 24.17
C VAL A 215 4.82 10.60 25.32
N ASN A 216 6.04 11.06 25.09
CA ASN A 216 6.78 11.92 26.01
C ASN A 216 6.02 13.22 26.30
N ASN A 217 6.05 13.66 27.57
CA ASN A 217 5.39 14.88 28.04
C ASN A 217 5.73 16.14 27.19
N ALA A 218 6.93 16.19 26.60
CA ALA A 218 7.37 17.30 25.75
C ALA A 218 6.65 17.36 24.38
N MET A 219 6.25 16.21 23.83
CA MET A 219 5.49 16.10 22.58
C MET A 219 4.01 16.45 22.81
N GLY A 220 3.44 15.94 23.89
CA GLY A 220 2.07 16.22 24.30
C GLY A 220 0.99 15.64 23.37
N VAL A 221 -0.27 15.78 23.79
CA VAL A 221 -1.45 15.24 23.09
C VAL A 221 -1.52 15.66 21.63
N ALA A 222 -1.32 16.96 21.36
CA ALA A 222 -1.37 17.50 20.01
C ALA A 222 -0.22 16.97 19.13
N GLY A 223 0.98 16.80 19.69
CA GLY A 223 2.11 16.22 18.97
C GLY A 223 1.86 14.77 18.59
N GLY A 224 1.40 13.94 19.53
CA GLY A 224 1.06 12.53 19.30
C GLY A 224 0.08 12.33 18.15
N ARG A 225 -1.04 13.07 18.16
CA ARG A 225 -2.02 13.04 17.06
C ARG A 225 -1.46 13.57 15.73
N SER A 226 -0.73 14.69 15.75
CA SER A 226 -0.16 15.27 14.53
C SER A 226 0.89 14.38 13.87
N TYR A 227 1.59 13.57 14.66
CA TYR A 227 2.53 12.57 14.15
C TYR A 227 1.78 11.37 13.56
N GLY A 228 0.83 10.79 14.30
CA GLY A 228 0.06 9.62 13.83
C GLY A 228 -0.80 9.89 12.60
N ALA A 229 -1.32 11.11 12.45
CA ALA A 229 -2.16 11.51 11.30
C ALA A 229 -1.41 11.53 9.95
N ALA A 230 -0.08 11.39 9.93
CA ALA A 230 0.70 11.27 8.70
C ALA A 230 0.70 9.85 8.09
N PHE A 231 0.15 8.86 8.80
CA PHE A 231 0.18 7.44 8.42
C PHE A 231 -1.26 6.95 8.14
N ASP A 232 -1.78 7.34 6.98
CA ASP A 232 -3.13 7.00 6.51
C ASP A 232 -3.40 5.49 6.43
N ALA A 233 -2.38 4.72 6.05
CA ALA A 233 -2.36 3.25 5.95
C ALA A 233 -2.54 2.51 7.28
N VAL A 234 -2.32 3.17 8.43
CA VAL A 234 -2.50 2.56 9.75
C VAL A 234 -3.98 2.61 10.10
N VAL A 235 -4.55 1.45 10.43
CA VAL A 235 -6.00 1.22 10.57
C VAL A 235 -6.38 0.68 11.93
N TYR A 236 -7.62 0.95 12.35
CA TYR A 236 -8.24 0.27 13.48
C TYR A 236 -8.95 -0.99 13.00
N VAL A 237 -8.79 -2.11 13.70
CA VAL A 237 -9.40 -3.39 13.34
C VAL A 237 -9.67 -4.23 14.60
N GLY A 238 -10.95 -4.51 14.89
CA GLY A 238 -11.34 -5.46 15.94
C GLY A 238 -10.86 -5.15 17.37
N GLY A 239 -10.63 -3.87 17.72
CA GLY A 239 -10.04 -3.47 19.01
C GLY A 239 -8.50 -3.48 19.02
N CYS A 240 -7.90 -3.87 17.90
CA CYS A 240 -6.47 -3.85 17.61
C CYS A 240 -6.14 -2.77 16.56
N THR A 241 -4.86 -2.64 16.21
CA THR A 241 -4.38 -1.83 15.08
C THR A 241 -3.85 -2.75 13.97
N GLY A 242 -3.84 -2.25 12.74
CA GLY A 242 -3.16 -2.90 11.62
C GLY A 242 -2.56 -1.89 10.66
N THR A 243 -1.90 -2.38 9.61
CA THR A 243 -1.33 -1.53 8.54
C THR A 243 -1.66 -2.10 7.17
N LEU A 244 -2.19 -1.26 6.26
CA LEU A 244 -2.43 -1.62 4.85
C LEU A 244 -1.08 -1.84 4.14
N ILE A 245 -0.90 -3.00 3.51
CA ILE A 245 0.32 -3.43 2.81
C ILE A 245 0.11 -3.75 1.32
N ALA A 246 -1.14 -3.97 0.93
CA ALA A 246 -1.58 -4.04 -0.47
C ALA A 246 -2.97 -3.41 -0.57
N PRO A 247 -3.51 -3.08 -1.77
CA PRO A 247 -4.79 -2.39 -1.91
C PRO A 247 -5.98 -3.03 -1.18
N ASN A 248 -5.94 -4.33 -0.88
CA ASN A 248 -6.95 -5.02 -0.07
C ASN A 248 -6.32 -5.93 1.02
N VAL A 249 -5.12 -5.64 1.51
CA VAL A 249 -4.46 -6.50 2.51
C VAL A 249 -3.86 -5.68 3.66
N VAL A 250 -4.16 -6.10 4.89
CA VAL A 250 -3.75 -5.46 6.14
C VAL A 250 -2.94 -6.46 6.98
N LEU A 251 -1.82 -6.03 7.56
CA LEU A 251 -1.15 -6.77 8.63
C LEU A 251 -1.69 -6.36 10.01
N SER A 252 -1.81 -7.33 10.90
CA SER A 252 -2.08 -7.14 12.34
C SER A 252 -1.47 -8.30 13.14
N ALA A 253 -1.70 -8.38 14.45
CA ALA A 253 -1.14 -9.42 15.31
C ALA A 253 -2.02 -10.67 15.34
N ARG A 254 -1.41 -11.85 15.50
CA ARG A 254 -2.11 -13.15 15.57
C ARG A 254 -2.98 -13.23 16.82
N HIS A 255 -2.49 -12.74 17.95
CA HIS A 255 -3.22 -12.77 19.23
C HIS A 255 -4.48 -11.90 19.26
N CYS A 256 -4.67 -10.98 18.30
CA CYS A 256 -5.89 -10.19 18.17
C CYS A 256 -7.11 -11.04 17.74
N GLY A 257 -6.90 -12.25 17.20
CA GLY A 257 -7.99 -13.16 16.82
C GLY A 257 -8.89 -12.63 15.69
N ILE A 258 -8.38 -11.69 14.88
CA ILE A 258 -9.14 -11.02 13.82
C ILE A 258 -9.57 -12.03 12.75
N GLY A 259 -10.86 -12.01 12.40
CA GLY A 259 -11.47 -12.92 11.44
C GLY A 259 -12.45 -12.24 10.48
N PRO A 260 -13.03 -13.00 9.55
CA PRO A 260 -14.00 -12.50 8.58
C PRO A 260 -15.18 -11.78 9.25
N GLY A 261 -15.65 -10.72 8.61
CA GLY A 261 -16.68 -9.83 9.15
C GLY A 261 -16.15 -8.76 10.12
N THR A 262 -14.92 -8.88 10.63
CA THR A 262 -14.32 -7.81 11.46
C THR A 262 -14.20 -6.52 10.64
N GLN A 263 -14.76 -5.42 11.15
CA GLN A 263 -14.65 -4.12 10.53
C GLN A 263 -13.23 -3.55 10.65
N VAL A 264 -12.75 -2.98 9.55
CA VAL A 264 -11.51 -2.22 9.43
C VAL A 264 -11.87 -0.77 9.16
N VAL A 265 -11.31 0.15 9.95
CA VAL A 265 -11.62 1.58 9.89
C VAL A 265 -10.37 2.37 9.53
N PHE A 266 -10.50 3.20 8.50
CA PHE A 266 -9.48 4.12 8.00
C PHE A 266 -9.87 5.56 8.39
N GLY A 267 -8.88 6.35 8.79
CA GLY A 267 -9.07 7.73 9.23
C GLY A 267 -9.08 7.88 10.76
N ASP A 268 -9.25 9.11 11.21
CA ASP A 268 -9.12 9.52 12.62
C ASP A 268 -10.45 9.97 13.22
N ASN A 269 -10.51 10.06 14.55
CA ASN A 269 -11.71 10.42 15.31
C ASN A 269 -12.80 9.34 15.23
N LEU A 270 -12.46 8.08 15.53
CA LEU A 270 -13.39 6.94 15.61
C LEU A 270 -14.65 7.22 16.44
N ASN A 271 -14.56 8.13 17.41
CA ASN A 271 -15.66 8.56 18.28
C ASN A 271 -16.65 9.56 17.62
N ASN A 272 -16.35 10.09 16.43
CA ASN A 272 -17.29 10.89 15.62
C ASN A 272 -17.09 10.54 14.14
N ASN A 273 -18.06 9.84 13.53
CA ASN A 273 -18.01 9.23 12.17
C ASN A 273 -17.76 10.17 10.95
N GLY A 274 -17.11 11.32 11.08
CA GLY A 274 -16.72 12.18 9.97
C GLY A 274 -15.48 11.65 9.24
N SER A 275 -15.52 11.62 7.90
CA SER A 275 -14.40 11.25 7.02
C SER A 275 -13.81 9.85 7.19
N LEU A 276 -14.38 8.98 8.04
CA LEU A 276 -13.98 7.57 8.15
C LEU A 276 -14.37 6.79 6.89
N PHE A 277 -13.50 5.86 6.49
CA PHE A 277 -13.79 4.86 5.47
C PHE A 277 -13.77 3.47 6.11
N PHE A 278 -14.68 2.60 5.67
CA PHE A 278 -14.93 1.30 6.27
C PHE A 278 -14.72 0.19 5.24
N ALA A 279 -14.03 -0.86 5.64
CA ALA A 279 -13.94 -2.14 4.91
C ALA A 279 -14.16 -3.28 5.91
N ASN A 280 -14.41 -4.49 5.42
CA ASN A 280 -14.52 -5.68 6.26
C ASN A 280 -13.42 -6.67 5.90
N VAL A 281 -12.93 -7.42 6.88
CA VAL A 281 -12.06 -8.58 6.65
C VAL A 281 -12.87 -9.65 5.91
N GLN A 282 -12.36 -10.09 4.76
CA GLN A 282 -12.84 -11.25 4.01
C GLN A 282 -12.19 -12.53 4.51
N SER A 283 -10.87 -12.49 4.72
CA SER A 283 -10.12 -13.66 5.19
C SER A 283 -8.96 -13.29 6.09
N SER A 284 -8.60 -14.23 6.99
CA SER A 284 -7.40 -14.13 7.82
C SER A 284 -6.51 -15.36 7.68
N PHE A 285 -5.22 -15.09 7.47
CA PHE A 285 -4.14 -16.07 7.37
C PHE A 285 -3.11 -15.80 8.47
N LEU A 286 -2.67 -16.86 9.12
CA LEU A 286 -1.76 -16.86 10.26
C LEU A 286 -0.52 -17.66 9.87
N PRO A 287 0.58 -17.02 9.43
CA PRO A 287 1.83 -17.71 9.13
C PRO A 287 2.31 -18.56 10.31
N ASP A 288 3.02 -19.65 10.04
CA ASP A 288 3.49 -20.56 11.09
C ASP A 288 4.40 -19.86 12.11
N GLY A 289 4.26 -20.23 13.38
CA GLY A 289 4.92 -19.59 14.51
C GLY A 289 5.14 -20.53 15.69
N GLY A 290 5.69 -20.01 16.79
CA GLY A 290 5.82 -20.79 18.03
C GLY A 290 4.63 -20.69 18.99
N GLY A 291 3.70 -19.75 18.72
CA GLY A 291 2.49 -19.47 19.48
C GLY A 291 2.71 -19.03 20.94
N SER A 292 3.85 -18.40 21.19
CA SER A 292 4.08 -17.41 22.23
C SER A 292 4.16 -16.03 21.58
N LEU A 293 3.72 -14.98 22.27
CA LEU A 293 3.84 -13.60 21.79
C LEU A 293 5.28 -13.19 21.47
N LEU A 294 6.27 -13.82 22.10
CA LEU A 294 7.69 -13.45 22.02
C LEU A 294 8.62 -14.53 21.45
N ASP A 295 8.09 -15.49 20.69
CA ASP A 295 8.92 -16.32 19.80
C ASP A 295 9.21 -15.66 18.44
N GLY A 296 8.36 -14.72 18.04
CA GLY A 296 8.43 -14.01 16.76
C GLY A 296 7.50 -14.58 15.68
N GLY A 297 6.39 -15.21 16.08
CA GLY A 297 5.32 -15.70 15.20
C GLY A 297 3.94 -15.05 15.38
N ASP A 298 3.87 -13.88 16.01
CA ASP A 298 2.61 -13.18 16.30
C ASP A 298 2.21 -12.22 15.15
N VAL A 299 1.96 -12.79 13.97
CA VAL A 299 1.53 -12.06 12.75
C VAL A 299 0.23 -12.65 12.19
N ALA A 300 -0.66 -11.78 11.74
CA ALA A 300 -1.85 -12.09 10.95
C ALA A 300 -1.86 -11.26 9.66
N ILE A 301 -2.20 -11.90 8.54
CA ILE A 301 -2.39 -11.27 7.24
C ILE A 301 -3.89 -11.32 6.91
N LEU A 302 -4.49 -10.15 6.74
CA LEU A 302 -5.94 -9.97 6.61
C LEU A 302 -6.26 -9.49 5.20
N THR A 303 -7.01 -10.28 4.43
CA THR A 303 -7.56 -9.84 3.13
C THR A 303 -8.90 -9.15 3.36
N LEU A 304 -9.12 -8.00 2.73
CA LEU A 304 -10.35 -7.21 2.80
C LEU A 304 -11.31 -7.55 1.66
N THR A 305 -12.61 -7.38 1.91
CA THR A 305 -13.69 -7.63 0.93
C THR A 305 -13.66 -6.73 -0.30
N SER A 306 -12.92 -5.62 -0.25
CA SER A 306 -12.80 -4.65 -1.33
C SER A 306 -11.44 -3.95 -1.28
N SER A 307 -11.00 -3.44 -2.43
CA SER A 307 -9.80 -2.61 -2.51
C SER A 307 -10.05 -1.21 -1.99
N ILE A 308 -9.13 -0.72 -1.17
CA ILE A 308 -9.05 0.63 -0.63
C ILE A 308 -8.54 1.57 -1.74
N PRO A 309 -9.25 2.67 -2.04
CA PRO A 309 -8.75 3.69 -2.96
C PRO A 309 -7.52 4.39 -2.38
N THR A 310 -6.52 4.72 -3.20
CA THR A 310 -5.33 5.50 -2.77
C THR A 310 -5.69 6.88 -2.22
N SER A 311 -6.86 7.43 -2.57
CA SER A 311 -7.39 8.66 -1.96
C SER A 311 -7.89 8.49 -0.51
N VAL A 312 -7.86 7.27 0.04
CA VAL A 312 -8.20 6.93 1.43
C VAL A 312 -6.94 6.55 2.20
N ALA A 313 -6.14 5.65 1.63
CA ALA A 313 -4.84 5.26 2.15
C ALA A 313 -3.95 4.64 1.07
N GLU A 314 -2.65 4.95 1.10
CA GLU A 314 -1.65 4.28 0.25
C GLU A 314 -1.02 3.07 0.99
N PRO A 315 -0.87 1.89 0.37
CA PRO A 315 -0.27 0.74 1.04
C PRO A 315 1.21 0.94 1.39
N MET A 316 1.61 0.56 2.61
CA MET A 316 2.99 0.67 3.08
C MET A 316 3.84 -0.55 2.69
N ARG A 317 5.10 -0.28 2.34
CA ARG A 317 6.12 -1.30 2.08
C ARG A 317 6.71 -1.87 3.36
N LEU A 318 7.40 -3.01 3.24
CA LEU A 318 8.06 -3.72 4.33
C LEU A 318 9.58 -3.75 4.18
N ILE A 319 10.33 -3.83 5.29
CA ILE A 319 11.80 -3.93 5.21
C ILE A 319 12.28 -5.28 4.67
N ASP A 320 13.27 -5.25 3.77
CA ASP A 320 13.82 -6.46 3.15
C ASP A 320 14.45 -7.45 4.14
N GLU A 321 15.11 -6.95 5.19
CA GLU A 321 15.81 -7.73 6.22
C GLU A 321 15.77 -7.03 7.59
N THR A 322 15.57 -7.80 8.66
CA THR A 322 15.48 -7.31 10.06
C THR A 322 16.80 -7.42 10.84
N ASN A 323 17.86 -7.94 10.22
CA ASN A 323 19.15 -8.24 10.84
C ASN A 323 19.98 -6.99 11.24
N ASN A 324 19.72 -5.83 10.62
CA ASN A 324 20.46 -4.58 10.78
C ASN A 324 19.62 -3.46 11.44
N LEU A 325 18.60 -3.82 12.23
CA LEU A 325 17.70 -2.87 12.88
C LEU A 325 18.26 -2.14 14.11
N LEU A 326 19.32 -2.67 14.74
CA LEU A 326 19.88 -2.10 15.96
C LEU A 326 20.36 -0.65 15.76
N ASP A 327 20.09 0.21 16.75
CA ASP A 327 20.37 1.66 16.75
C ASP A 327 19.61 2.47 15.68
N MET A 328 18.69 1.87 14.91
CA MET A 328 17.83 2.61 13.99
C MET A 328 16.76 3.39 14.75
N GLN A 329 16.56 4.66 14.39
CA GLN A 329 15.36 5.40 14.78
C GLN A 329 14.15 4.79 14.08
N CYS A 330 13.13 4.46 14.86
CA CYS A 330 11.87 3.89 14.40
C CYS A 330 10.70 4.80 14.77
N ALA A 331 9.60 4.68 14.02
CA ALA A 331 8.31 5.24 14.39
C ALA A 331 7.35 4.12 14.77
N THR A 332 6.41 4.39 15.66
CA THR A 332 5.27 3.52 15.92
C THR A 332 3.98 4.35 15.91
N VAL A 333 2.89 3.73 15.45
CA VAL A 333 1.60 4.38 15.20
C VAL A 333 0.47 3.42 15.57
N GLY A 334 -0.61 3.95 16.15
CA GLY A 334 -1.83 3.17 16.34
C GLY A 334 -2.93 3.90 17.09
N TYR A 335 -4.05 3.21 17.31
CA TYR A 335 -5.32 3.81 17.75
C TYR A 335 -5.46 3.96 19.27
N GLY A 336 -4.36 4.40 19.91
CA GLY A 336 -4.15 4.78 21.33
C GLY A 336 -5.36 4.79 22.30
N LEU A 337 -5.35 3.92 23.33
CA LEU A 337 -5.35 4.39 24.72
C LEU A 337 -4.10 5.23 24.80
N ASN A 338 -4.26 6.47 25.20
CA ASN A 338 -3.24 7.46 24.98
C ASN A 338 -3.05 8.34 26.20
N GLY A 339 -1.88 8.96 26.26
CA GLY A 339 -1.43 9.65 27.44
C GLY A 339 -0.02 10.18 27.32
N LEU A 340 0.52 10.56 28.48
CA LEU A 340 1.81 11.23 28.61
C LEU A 340 2.70 10.42 29.54
N GLY A 341 3.98 10.23 29.20
CA GLY A 341 4.87 9.29 29.91
C GLY A 341 5.05 9.50 31.41
N SER A 342 4.74 10.69 31.96
CA SER A 342 4.69 10.93 33.41
C SER A 342 3.53 10.23 34.13
N ASN A 343 2.41 9.98 33.42
CA ASN A 343 1.18 9.42 33.98
C ASN A 343 0.75 8.11 33.29
N GLY A 344 1.37 7.75 32.16
CA GLY A 344 0.90 6.66 31.31
C GLY A 344 -0.43 6.99 30.63
N HIS A 345 -1.13 5.95 30.15
CA HIS A 345 -2.41 6.07 29.43
C HIS A 345 -3.65 6.26 30.33
N ASN A 346 -3.61 5.93 31.62
CA ASN A 346 -4.72 6.06 32.58
C ASN A 346 -6.11 5.53 32.13
N PHE A 347 -6.14 4.56 31.21
CA PHE A 347 -7.35 4.05 30.56
C PHE A 347 -8.15 5.10 29.77
N SER A 348 -7.52 6.19 29.32
CA SER A 348 -8.12 7.14 28.37
C SER A 348 -7.78 6.80 26.93
N ASP A 349 -8.76 6.83 26.03
CA ASP A 349 -8.56 7.02 24.59
C ASP A 349 -9.32 8.25 24.10
N ASP A 350 -9.07 8.63 22.84
CA ASP A 350 -9.76 9.73 22.17
C ASP A 350 -10.23 9.37 20.75
N GLY A 351 -9.96 8.15 20.28
CA GLY A 351 -10.33 7.68 18.93
C GLY A 351 -9.48 8.26 17.80
N TYR A 352 -8.35 8.91 18.07
CA TYR A 352 -7.39 9.32 17.04
C TYR A 352 -6.26 8.30 16.93
N ARG A 353 -5.62 8.21 15.76
CA ARG A 353 -4.25 7.69 15.70
C ARG A 353 -3.34 8.61 16.47
N TRP A 354 -2.46 7.98 17.23
CA TRP A 354 -1.29 8.63 17.77
C TRP A 354 -0.07 8.00 17.11
N GLY A 355 1.04 8.72 17.16
CA GLY A 355 2.32 8.24 16.69
C GLY A 355 3.45 8.91 17.46
N GLY A 356 4.61 8.30 17.38
CA GLY A 356 5.86 8.84 17.91
C GLY A 356 7.03 7.96 17.52
N GLU A 357 8.18 8.27 18.09
CA GLU A 357 9.46 7.68 17.71
C GLU A 357 10.14 7.00 18.90
N ASN A 358 11.06 6.10 18.60
CA ASN A 358 11.97 5.50 19.57
C ASN A 358 13.26 5.05 18.82
N ILE A 359 14.24 4.49 19.52
CA ILE A 359 15.38 3.77 18.92
C ILE A 359 15.13 2.27 19.05
N ILE A 360 15.54 1.48 18.07
CA ILE A 360 15.55 0.01 18.19
C ILE A 360 16.79 -0.41 18.97
N ASP A 361 16.60 -0.58 20.28
CA ASP A 361 17.62 -1.00 21.24
C ASP A 361 17.98 -2.48 21.17
N ARG A 362 17.11 -3.29 20.55
CA ARG A 362 17.36 -4.73 20.39
C ARG A 362 16.64 -5.34 19.19
N TYR A 363 17.33 -6.28 18.57
CA TYR A 363 16.73 -7.27 17.68
C TYR A 363 17.18 -8.69 18.08
N GLY A 364 16.33 -9.69 17.82
CA GLY A 364 16.59 -11.10 18.10
C GLY A 364 15.77 -11.60 19.27
N SER A 365 16.41 -11.80 20.43
CA SER A 365 15.73 -12.25 21.64
C SER A 365 15.15 -11.09 22.45
N PRO A 366 13.91 -11.20 22.95
CA PRO A 366 13.24 -10.13 23.70
C PRO A 366 14.06 -9.67 24.90
N ALA A 367 14.07 -8.36 25.17
CA ALA A 367 14.89 -7.76 26.22
C ALA A 367 14.56 -8.27 27.64
N SER A 368 13.34 -8.73 27.87
CA SER A 368 12.81 -9.26 29.14
C SER A 368 12.94 -10.78 29.32
N GLY A 369 13.26 -11.52 28.25
CA GLY A 369 13.15 -12.98 28.20
C GLY A 369 11.90 -13.48 27.45
N GLY A 370 11.99 -14.67 26.85
CA GLY A 370 10.94 -15.23 25.99
C GLY A 370 11.46 -16.17 24.90
N GLY A 371 12.76 -16.14 24.60
CA GLY A 371 13.44 -17.17 23.79
C GLY A 371 13.35 -17.04 22.28
N GLY A 372 12.51 -16.13 21.74
CA GLY A 372 12.45 -15.86 20.31
C GLY A 372 13.76 -15.37 19.69
N SER A 373 13.80 -15.37 18.35
CA SER A 373 14.92 -14.86 17.54
C SER A 373 14.51 -13.82 16.51
N ASN A 374 13.25 -13.40 16.51
CA ASN A 374 12.64 -12.45 15.56
C ASN A 374 11.83 -11.36 16.31
N ILE A 375 12.32 -10.89 17.46
CA ILE A 375 11.70 -9.82 18.25
C ILE A 375 12.52 -8.54 18.15
N ILE A 376 11.85 -7.45 17.78
CA ILE A 376 12.32 -6.06 17.86
C ILE A 376 11.93 -5.52 19.23
N SER A 377 12.81 -4.79 19.92
CA SER A 377 12.52 -4.16 21.21
C SER A 377 13.04 -2.71 21.27
N THR A 378 12.29 -1.84 21.93
CA THR A 378 12.64 -0.45 22.25
C THR A 378 12.36 -0.19 23.75
N ASP A 379 13.06 0.70 24.43
CA ASP A 379 12.67 1.20 25.77
C ASP A 379 12.22 2.68 25.80
N PHE A 380 11.26 3.01 26.68
CA PHE A 380 10.60 4.32 26.69
C PHE A 380 11.31 5.33 27.58
N ASP A 381 12.03 6.26 26.97
CA ASP A 381 13.06 7.02 27.65
C ASP A 381 12.65 8.39 28.19
N ASN A 382 13.43 8.90 29.14
CA ASN A 382 13.24 10.25 29.70
C ASN A 382 14.50 10.99 30.14
N GLY A 383 15.69 10.50 29.80
CA GLY A 383 16.96 11.10 30.24
C GLY A 383 17.48 10.55 31.56
N THR A 384 16.83 9.54 32.14
CA THR A 384 17.23 8.93 33.41
C THR A 384 17.51 7.43 33.27
N GLY A 385 18.57 6.95 33.91
CA GLY A 385 18.92 5.52 33.94
C GLY A 385 17.93 4.60 34.67
N ASN A 386 16.78 5.13 35.14
CA ASN A 386 15.66 4.33 35.63
C ASN A 386 14.64 4.03 34.50
N ALA A 387 14.62 4.84 33.43
CA ALA A 387 13.79 4.65 32.25
C ALA A 387 14.51 3.83 31.15
N ASN A 388 15.84 3.79 31.19
CA ASN A 388 16.66 2.89 30.37
C ASN A 388 16.61 1.47 30.94
N THR A 389 15.58 0.69 30.61
CA THR A 389 15.36 -0.67 31.09
C THR A 389 15.97 -1.77 30.21
N ILE A 390 16.46 -1.45 29.01
CA ILE A 390 17.22 -2.38 28.16
C ILE A 390 18.73 -2.29 28.48
N GLY A 391 19.36 -3.45 28.65
CA GLY A 391 20.77 -3.53 29.03
C GLY A 391 21.71 -3.19 27.86
N GLY A 392 22.14 -1.93 27.78
CA GLY A 392 23.09 -1.45 26.78
C GLY A 392 22.54 -0.37 25.82
N SER A 393 21.26 -0.03 25.94
CA SER A 393 20.64 1.11 25.25
C SER A 393 21.14 2.47 25.77
N SER A 394 20.64 3.53 25.17
CA SER A 394 20.98 4.91 25.50
C SER A 394 19.78 5.63 26.11
N SER A 395 19.89 6.00 27.39
CA SER A 395 18.84 6.67 28.20
C SER A 395 18.36 8.06 27.71
N THR A 396 18.74 8.45 26.49
CA THR A 396 18.58 9.80 25.93
C THR A 396 17.41 9.78 24.95
N PRO A 397 16.24 10.32 25.31
CA PRO A 397 15.04 10.23 24.51
C PRO A 397 15.17 10.99 23.19
N VAL A 398 14.53 10.47 22.15
CA VAL A 398 14.38 11.21 20.88
C VAL A 398 13.38 12.35 21.02
N GLN A 399 13.26 13.21 20.00
CA GLN A 399 12.37 14.39 20.07
C GLN A 399 10.90 14.00 20.23
N TYR A 400 10.48 12.93 19.56
CA TYR A 400 9.10 12.43 19.55
C TYR A 400 8.95 11.10 20.32
N GLU A 401 9.83 10.90 21.31
CA GLU A 401 9.92 9.71 22.16
C GLU A 401 8.55 9.17 22.61
N ALA A 402 8.28 7.89 22.32
CA ALA A 402 7.00 7.25 22.56
C ALA A 402 7.12 5.72 22.80
N THR A 403 6.01 5.14 23.25
CA THR A 403 5.83 3.71 23.54
C THR A 403 4.37 3.30 23.34
N THR A 404 4.03 2.04 23.64
CA THR A 404 2.73 1.43 23.34
C THR A 404 2.07 0.84 24.61
N ALA A 405 0.81 1.21 24.91
CA ALA A 405 -0.10 0.86 26.05
C ALA A 405 -1.62 0.43 25.80
N PRO A 406 -2.12 -0.76 26.22
CA PRO A 406 -3.31 -1.59 25.77
C PRO A 406 -4.18 -1.41 24.46
N GLY A 407 -3.84 -1.98 23.27
CA GLY A 407 -4.67 -2.16 22.02
C GLY A 407 -4.21 -1.60 20.62
N ASP A 408 -3.03 -0.99 20.44
CA ASP A 408 -2.23 -0.91 19.20
C ASP A 408 -1.79 -2.30 18.74
N SER A 409 -2.00 -3.38 19.51
CA SER A 409 -1.64 -4.75 19.10
C SER A 409 -1.87 -4.97 17.60
N GLY A 410 -0.84 -5.40 16.88
CA GLY A 410 -0.84 -5.49 15.41
C GLY A 410 -0.38 -4.25 14.63
N GLY A 411 -0.24 -3.12 15.29
CA GLY A 411 0.29 -1.87 14.74
C GLY A 411 1.78 -1.96 14.42
N PRO A 412 2.29 -1.07 13.55
CA PRO A 412 3.64 -1.21 13.03
C PRO A 412 4.71 -0.67 14.00
N VAL A 413 5.91 -1.26 13.89
CA VAL A 413 7.16 -0.50 14.01
C VAL A 413 7.68 -0.23 12.61
N LEU A 414 7.93 1.03 12.34
CA LEU A 414 8.37 1.57 11.05
C LEU A 414 9.83 2.00 11.16
N VAL A 415 10.62 1.76 10.12
CA VAL A 415 11.98 2.27 9.99
C VAL A 415 12.15 3.03 8.69
N GLN A 416 13.04 4.00 8.65
CA GLN A 416 13.22 4.83 7.46
C GLN A 416 14.30 4.25 6.53
N LEU A 417 13.92 3.91 5.29
CA LEU A 417 14.84 3.51 4.22
C LEU A 417 14.76 4.50 3.05
N ALA A 418 15.89 5.05 2.64
CA ALA A 418 16.01 6.06 1.56
C ALA A 418 15.06 7.28 1.66
N GLY A 419 14.48 7.54 2.84
CA GLY A 419 13.52 8.62 3.10
C GLY A 419 12.08 8.15 3.30
N GLU A 420 11.75 6.91 2.92
CA GLU A 420 10.43 6.30 3.05
C GLU A 420 10.31 5.52 4.38
N TRP A 421 9.12 5.54 5.00
CA TRP A 421 8.83 4.72 6.18
C TRP A 421 8.33 3.33 5.74
N VAL A 422 9.04 2.28 6.13
CA VAL A 422 8.68 0.88 5.82
C VAL A 422 8.46 0.07 7.10
N ILE A 423 7.57 -0.92 7.04
CA ILE A 423 7.21 -1.78 8.18
C ILE A 423 8.35 -2.77 8.47
N ALA A 424 8.92 -2.66 9.67
CA ALA A 424 9.90 -3.62 10.20
C ALA A 424 9.27 -4.74 11.04
N GLY A 425 8.13 -4.46 11.69
CA GLY A 425 7.48 -5.44 12.57
C GLY A 425 6.05 -5.08 12.95
N VAL A 426 5.37 -6.07 13.52
CA VAL A 426 3.97 -6.06 13.98
C VAL A 426 3.95 -6.18 15.51
N LEU A 427 3.19 -5.33 16.19
CA LEU A 427 3.25 -5.16 17.64
C LEU A 427 2.60 -6.33 18.41
N SER A 428 3.37 -6.94 19.30
CA SER A 428 2.99 -8.12 20.08
C SER A 428 2.72 -7.85 21.56
N GLY A 429 3.35 -6.83 22.16
CA GLY A 429 3.19 -6.57 23.60
C GLY A 429 4.11 -5.49 24.17
N GLY A 430 4.05 -5.35 25.50
CA GLY A 430 4.98 -4.54 26.30
C GLY A 430 5.21 -5.10 27.71
N THR A 431 5.92 -4.35 28.56
CA THR A 431 6.29 -4.80 29.92
C THR A 431 5.44 -4.23 31.05
N THR A 432 4.92 -3.02 30.90
CA THR A 432 4.22 -2.31 31.98
C THR A 432 2.73 -2.19 31.70
N SER A 433 1.89 -2.25 32.72
CA SER A 433 0.43 -2.15 32.56
C SER A 433 -0.08 -0.73 32.22
N PHE A 434 0.81 0.26 32.25
CA PHE A 434 0.47 1.70 32.12
C PHE A 434 1.32 2.46 31.09
N SER A 435 2.35 1.83 30.54
CA SER A 435 3.33 2.41 29.59
C SER A 435 3.83 3.78 29.99
N THR A 436 4.28 3.84 31.23
CA THR A 436 5.10 4.93 31.77
C THR A 436 6.55 4.75 31.32
N TYR A 437 7.36 5.79 31.45
CA TYR A 437 8.80 5.71 31.18
C TYR A 437 9.46 4.48 31.84
N GLY A 438 10.32 3.79 31.09
CA GLY A 438 10.85 2.47 31.44
C GLY A 438 10.06 1.29 30.89
N ASP A 439 8.93 1.51 30.21
CA ASP A 439 8.30 0.44 29.44
C ASP A 439 9.18 -0.02 28.28
N ILE A 440 8.99 -1.27 27.88
CA ILE A 440 9.63 -1.91 26.74
C ILE A 440 8.50 -2.38 25.84
N SER A 441 8.55 -2.03 24.56
CA SER A 441 7.62 -2.53 23.54
C SER A 441 8.26 -3.65 22.72
N TRP A 442 7.45 -4.60 22.22
CA TRP A 442 7.92 -5.73 21.42
C TRP A 442 7.13 -5.90 20.13
N TRP A 443 7.84 -6.01 19.01
CA TRP A 443 7.25 -6.33 17.72
C TRP A 443 7.85 -7.62 17.16
N THR A 444 7.02 -8.45 16.55
CA THR A 444 7.45 -9.55 15.69
C THR A 444 7.94 -9.01 14.36
N GLY A 445 9.17 -9.35 13.94
CA GLY A 445 9.75 -8.88 12.68
C GLY A 445 9.07 -9.49 11.45
N THR A 446 8.77 -8.68 10.43
CA THR A 446 7.99 -9.11 9.25
C THR A 446 8.80 -9.81 8.16
N ALA A 447 10.10 -9.54 8.04
CA ALA A 447 10.91 -10.02 6.91
C ALA A 447 10.99 -11.55 6.77
N VAL A 448 10.81 -12.31 7.86
CA VAL A 448 10.78 -13.78 7.81
C VAL A 448 9.51 -14.32 7.13
N TYR A 449 8.44 -13.51 7.07
CA TYR A 449 7.14 -13.83 6.48
C TYR A 449 6.98 -13.35 5.04
N ARG A 450 8.10 -13.00 4.38
CA ARG A 450 8.11 -12.46 3.02
C ARG A 450 7.21 -13.21 2.04
N ASN A 451 7.37 -14.53 1.95
CA ASN A 451 6.63 -15.34 0.96
C ASN A 451 5.10 -15.26 1.17
N ASP A 452 4.65 -15.25 2.43
CA ASP A 452 3.22 -15.18 2.78
C ASP A 452 2.62 -13.79 2.55
N ILE A 453 3.46 -12.75 2.64
CA ILE A 453 3.10 -11.35 2.44
C ILE A 453 3.11 -11.01 0.94
N GLU A 454 4.17 -11.36 0.21
CA GLU A 454 4.31 -11.14 -1.25
C GLU A 454 3.26 -11.94 -2.04
N SER A 455 2.94 -13.17 -1.62
CA SER A 455 1.85 -13.96 -2.24
C SER A 455 0.45 -13.34 -2.08
N ARG A 456 0.32 -12.32 -1.22
CA ARG A 456 -0.90 -11.51 -1.01
C ARG A 456 -0.73 -10.07 -1.50
N GLY A 457 0.35 -9.78 -2.24
CA GLY A 457 0.60 -8.48 -2.86
C GLY A 457 1.26 -7.43 -1.96
N GLY A 458 1.74 -7.80 -0.77
CA GLY A 458 2.55 -6.91 0.05
C GLY A 458 3.96 -6.74 -0.55
N GLU A 459 4.44 -5.50 -0.64
CA GLU A 459 5.71 -5.18 -1.29
C GLU A 459 6.84 -4.93 -0.29
N PHE A 460 8.01 -5.51 -0.56
CA PHE A 460 9.22 -5.36 0.25
C PHE A 460 10.24 -4.41 -0.38
N GLY A 461 11.09 -3.86 0.47
CA GLY A 461 12.14 -2.91 0.11
C GLY A 461 11.61 -1.51 -0.19
N ILE A 462 12.48 -0.67 -0.74
CA ILE A 462 12.11 0.60 -1.35
C ILE A 462 11.85 0.37 -2.85
N PRO A 463 10.92 1.10 -3.49
CA PRO A 463 10.68 0.95 -4.92
C PRO A 463 11.94 1.41 -5.66
N ALA A 464 12.68 0.48 -6.25
CA ALA A 464 13.89 0.83 -6.99
C ALA A 464 13.52 1.52 -8.31
N PRO A 465 14.26 2.56 -8.75
CA PRO A 465 14.13 3.07 -10.10
C PRO A 465 14.30 1.94 -11.12
N GLY A 466 13.49 1.98 -12.17
CA GLY A 466 13.51 1.03 -13.28
C GLY A 466 13.60 1.75 -14.62
N ALA A 467 13.91 1.00 -15.66
CA ALA A 467 13.84 1.49 -17.03
C ALA A 467 12.39 1.82 -17.40
N CYS A 468 12.17 3.07 -17.78
CA CYS A 468 10.93 3.57 -18.37
C CYS A 468 11.11 3.72 -19.88
N CYS A 469 10.32 2.98 -20.64
CA CYS A 469 10.43 2.83 -22.08
C CYS A 469 9.38 3.61 -22.84
N PHE A 470 9.82 4.52 -23.71
CA PHE A 470 8.94 5.34 -24.54
C PHE A 470 8.82 4.77 -25.97
N SER A 471 7.74 5.12 -26.68
CA SER A 471 7.45 4.63 -28.05
C SER A 471 8.47 5.04 -29.12
N ASN A 472 9.27 6.08 -28.83
CA ASN A 472 10.42 6.53 -29.60
C ASN A 472 11.74 5.81 -29.24
N GLY A 473 11.70 4.77 -28.39
CA GLY A 473 12.86 3.99 -27.96
C GLY A 473 13.75 4.69 -26.92
N THR A 474 13.36 5.87 -26.42
CA THR A 474 14.05 6.50 -25.29
C THR A 474 13.85 5.67 -24.02
N CYS A 475 14.88 5.63 -23.18
CA CYS A 475 14.84 4.99 -21.87
C CYS A 475 15.28 5.99 -20.80
N THR A 476 14.50 6.14 -19.73
CA THR A 476 14.91 6.88 -18.52
C THR A 476 14.79 5.99 -17.29
N SER A 477 15.71 6.13 -16.32
CA SER A 477 15.58 5.43 -15.04
C SER A 477 14.83 6.30 -14.05
N VAL A 478 13.58 5.93 -13.75
CA VAL A 478 12.62 6.65 -12.89
C VAL A 478 11.78 5.66 -12.07
N PHE A 479 10.86 6.10 -11.22
CA PHE A 479 9.91 5.21 -10.52
C PHE A 479 8.71 4.85 -11.43
N ASN A 480 7.89 3.88 -11.01
CA ASN A 480 6.74 3.44 -11.81
C ASN A 480 5.75 4.57 -12.09
N GLU A 481 5.35 5.31 -11.06
CA GLU A 481 4.40 6.43 -11.16
C GLU A 481 4.89 7.56 -12.06
N ASP A 482 6.18 7.91 -11.97
CA ASP A 482 6.82 8.86 -12.88
C ASP A 482 6.77 8.37 -14.34
N CYS A 483 6.98 7.07 -14.54
CA CYS A 483 6.98 6.45 -15.86
C CYS A 483 5.59 6.46 -16.50
N GLU A 484 4.57 5.99 -15.76
CA GLU A 484 3.17 5.99 -16.20
C GLU A 484 2.68 7.43 -16.45
N SER A 485 3.03 8.37 -15.56
CA SER A 485 2.70 9.80 -15.70
C SER A 485 3.37 10.45 -16.92
N ALA A 486 4.57 9.99 -17.29
CA ALA A 486 5.26 10.42 -18.51
C ALA A 486 4.72 9.73 -19.79
N GLY A 487 3.83 8.74 -19.67
CA GLY A 487 3.32 7.95 -20.80
C GLY A 487 4.28 6.88 -21.32
N GLY A 488 5.21 6.42 -20.49
CA GLY A 488 6.11 5.29 -20.77
C GLY A 488 5.59 3.95 -20.26
N SER A 489 6.30 2.88 -20.62
CA SER A 489 6.16 1.51 -20.10
C SER A 489 7.23 1.25 -19.06
N PHE A 490 6.87 0.87 -17.84
CA PHE A 490 7.83 0.57 -16.79
C PHE A 490 8.25 -0.91 -16.85
N GLU A 491 9.55 -1.17 -17.00
CA GLU A 491 10.09 -2.53 -17.15
C GLU A 491 10.40 -3.22 -15.80
N GLY A 492 10.01 -2.58 -14.68
CA GLY A 492 10.19 -3.08 -13.31
C GLY A 492 11.40 -2.46 -12.59
N GLY A 493 11.32 -2.40 -11.26
CA GLY A 493 12.40 -1.83 -10.43
C GLY A 493 13.72 -2.58 -10.57
N ASN A 494 14.84 -1.88 -10.40
CA ASN A 494 16.22 -2.35 -10.64
C ASN A 494 16.56 -2.70 -12.10
N THR A 495 15.65 -2.52 -13.06
CA THR A 495 16.05 -2.56 -14.49
C THR A 495 16.79 -1.28 -14.87
N SER A 496 17.78 -1.40 -15.75
CA SER A 496 18.66 -0.28 -16.13
C SER A 496 18.45 0.12 -17.59
N CYS A 497 18.65 1.39 -17.92
CA CYS A 497 18.69 1.84 -19.31
C CYS A 497 20.01 1.53 -20.06
N ASN A 498 20.95 0.79 -19.46
CA ASN A 498 22.24 0.47 -20.09
C ASN A 498 22.75 -0.94 -19.70
N PRO A 499 22.55 -1.98 -20.54
CA PRO A 499 21.90 -1.93 -21.85
C PRO A 499 20.40 -1.66 -21.76
N SER A 500 19.84 -0.87 -22.67
CA SER A 500 18.41 -0.55 -22.66
C SER A 500 17.56 -1.79 -22.97
N PRO A 501 16.54 -2.11 -22.15
CA PRO A 501 15.58 -3.18 -22.43
C PRO A 501 14.51 -2.75 -23.44
N CYS A 502 14.40 -1.46 -23.73
CA CYS A 502 13.28 -0.89 -24.47
C CYS A 502 13.23 -1.37 -25.93
N PRO A 503 12.03 -1.58 -26.48
CA PRO A 503 11.87 -1.76 -27.92
C PRO A 503 12.46 -0.57 -28.68
N GLY A 504 13.09 -0.84 -29.83
CA GLY A 504 13.55 0.22 -30.72
C GLY A 504 12.39 1.10 -31.21
N PRO A 505 12.66 2.36 -31.62
CA PRO A 505 11.64 3.32 -32.03
C PRO A 505 10.64 2.73 -33.05
N THR A 506 9.36 2.99 -32.82
CA THR A 506 8.26 2.55 -33.72
C THR A 506 7.75 3.66 -34.64
N VAL A 507 8.16 4.91 -34.37
CA VAL A 507 7.81 6.12 -35.11
C VAL A 507 9.07 6.90 -35.51
N GLY A 508 8.90 7.89 -36.37
CA GLY A 508 9.92 8.88 -36.71
C GLY A 508 9.37 10.00 -37.59
N ALA A 509 10.22 10.97 -37.90
CA ALA A 509 9.86 12.19 -38.62
C ALA A 509 9.31 11.89 -40.02
N CYS A 510 8.09 12.37 -40.27
CA CYS A 510 7.44 12.38 -41.56
C CYS A 510 7.32 13.82 -42.07
N CYS A 511 7.92 14.10 -43.22
CA CYS A 511 8.00 15.44 -43.79
C CYS A 511 6.95 15.67 -44.88
N PHE A 512 6.21 16.78 -44.74
CA PHE A 512 5.24 17.28 -45.73
C PHE A 512 5.78 18.58 -46.34
N GLY A 513 6.69 18.43 -47.29
CA GLY A 513 7.50 19.53 -47.83
C GLY A 513 8.59 19.99 -46.85
N SER A 514 9.03 21.24 -46.98
CA SER A 514 10.26 21.75 -46.35
C SER A 514 10.14 22.33 -44.93
N ALA A 515 8.96 22.22 -44.30
CA ALA A 515 8.69 22.90 -43.02
C ALA A 515 7.62 22.24 -42.12
N ASN A 516 6.78 21.33 -42.64
CA ASN A 516 5.78 20.63 -41.84
C ASN A 516 6.31 19.22 -41.52
N CYS A 517 6.39 18.90 -40.22
CA CYS A 517 6.84 17.61 -39.72
C CYS A 517 5.77 17.00 -38.81
N SER A 518 5.67 15.67 -38.78
CA SER A 518 4.92 14.94 -37.76
C SER A 518 5.58 13.59 -37.51
N GLU A 519 5.66 13.14 -36.27
CA GLU A 519 6.17 11.80 -35.97
C GLU A 519 5.09 10.77 -36.24
N LEU A 520 5.36 9.86 -37.18
CA LEU A 520 4.42 8.84 -37.65
C LEU A 520 5.12 7.48 -37.78
N THR A 521 4.34 6.41 -37.87
CA THR A 521 4.88 5.11 -38.31
C THR A 521 5.24 5.17 -39.80
N PRO A 522 6.12 4.29 -40.33
CA PRO A 522 6.45 4.26 -41.75
C PRO A 522 5.22 4.14 -42.67
N ASN A 523 4.21 3.37 -42.25
CA ASN A 523 2.95 3.23 -42.97
C ASN A 523 2.01 4.43 -42.79
N GLY A 524 1.99 5.06 -41.61
CA GLY A 524 1.25 6.30 -41.40
C GLY A 524 1.77 7.43 -42.29
N CYS A 525 3.09 7.55 -42.40
CA CYS A 525 3.74 8.56 -43.24
C CYS A 525 3.44 8.37 -44.73
N SER A 526 3.53 7.13 -45.24
CA SER A 526 3.23 6.84 -46.66
C SER A 526 1.76 7.05 -47.02
N VAL A 527 0.83 6.71 -46.12
CA VAL A 527 -0.61 6.98 -46.29
C VAL A 527 -0.93 8.47 -46.24
N ALA A 528 -0.23 9.24 -45.40
CA ALA A 528 -0.36 10.69 -45.34
C ALA A 528 0.31 11.43 -46.51
N GLY A 529 1.08 10.73 -47.35
CA GLY A 529 1.78 11.30 -48.51
C GLY A 529 3.05 12.09 -48.16
N GLY A 530 3.64 11.84 -46.99
CA GLY A 530 4.91 12.46 -46.57
C GLY A 530 6.14 11.60 -46.86
N THR A 531 7.32 12.20 -46.72
CA THR A 531 8.62 11.50 -46.81
C THR A 531 9.08 11.08 -45.40
N PHE A 532 9.28 9.78 -45.19
CA PHE A 532 9.73 9.24 -43.91
C PHE A 532 11.26 9.26 -43.79
N LEU A 533 11.80 9.87 -42.72
CA LEU A 533 13.25 10.03 -42.56
C LEU A 533 13.94 8.85 -41.84
N GLY A 534 13.17 7.99 -41.17
CA GLY A 534 13.69 6.82 -40.45
C GLY A 534 13.14 6.71 -39.02
N LEU A 535 13.14 5.51 -38.45
CA LEU A 535 12.70 5.28 -37.07
C LEU A 535 13.64 6.00 -36.09
N GLY A 536 13.08 6.71 -35.11
CA GLY A 536 13.84 7.47 -34.11
C GLY A 536 14.35 8.83 -34.60
N SER A 537 14.04 9.25 -35.83
CA SER A 537 14.26 10.64 -36.27
C SER A 537 13.19 11.55 -35.68
N GLY A 538 13.60 12.66 -35.05
CA GLY A 538 12.67 13.60 -34.39
C GLY A 538 12.28 14.79 -35.26
N CYS A 539 11.14 15.42 -34.95
CA CYS A 539 10.73 16.68 -35.59
C CYS A 539 11.39 17.93 -34.99
N ASP A 540 11.96 17.82 -33.79
CA ASP A 540 12.37 18.96 -32.94
C ASP A 540 13.53 19.78 -33.53
N ASP A 541 14.49 19.12 -34.18
CA ASP A 541 15.62 19.76 -34.89
C ASP A 541 15.23 20.26 -36.30
N ASN A 542 13.94 20.53 -36.52
CA ASN A 542 13.39 20.99 -37.80
C ASN A 542 13.79 20.05 -38.96
N GLY A 543 13.69 18.73 -38.75
CA GLY A 543 14.30 17.68 -39.60
C GLY A 543 13.93 17.70 -41.09
N CYS A 544 12.86 18.42 -41.45
CA CYS A 544 12.39 18.61 -42.83
C CYS A 544 13.00 19.82 -43.55
N ALA A 545 13.78 20.65 -42.86
CA ALA A 545 14.53 21.76 -43.45
C ALA A 545 15.58 21.24 -44.47
N PRO A 546 16.07 22.10 -45.38
CA PRO A 546 17.21 21.75 -46.23
C PRO A 546 18.46 21.40 -45.41
N ARG A 547 19.17 20.35 -45.83
CA ARG A 547 20.38 19.83 -45.16
C ARG A 547 21.43 19.42 -46.19
N ALA A 548 22.60 18.97 -45.73
CA ALA A 548 23.60 18.32 -46.56
C ALA A 548 23.00 17.13 -47.33
N CYS A 549 23.35 16.98 -48.60
CA CYS A 549 22.98 15.85 -49.43
C CYS A 549 24.17 15.37 -50.26
N CYS A 550 24.77 14.27 -49.82
CA CYS A 550 25.90 13.64 -50.47
C CYS A 550 25.45 12.78 -51.64
N LEU A 551 25.86 13.17 -52.85
CA LEU A 551 25.73 12.33 -54.04
C LEU A 551 26.89 11.33 -54.12
N ALA A 552 26.66 10.20 -54.80
CA ALA A 552 27.71 9.20 -55.08
C ALA A 552 28.90 9.74 -55.90
N SER A 553 28.82 10.97 -56.43
CA SER A 553 29.92 11.70 -57.08
C SER A 553 30.86 12.40 -56.10
N GLY A 554 30.58 12.40 -54.79
CA GLY A 554 31.27 13.25 -53.80
C GLY A 554 30.83 14.72 -53.84
N THR A 555 29.71 15.02 -54.49
CA THR A 555 29.12 16.37 -54.52
C THR A 555 28.13 16.52 -53.38
N CYS A 556 28.29 17.54 -52.54
CA CYS A 556 27.27 17.93 -51.56
C CYS A 556 26.31 18.98 -52.13
N LEU A 557 25.01 18.81 -51.90
CA LEU A 557 23.96 19.79 -52.20
C LEU A 557 23.22 20.18 -50.92
N PHE A 558 22.90 21.46 -50.73
CA PHE A 558 22.06 21.91 -49.61
C PHE A 558 20.59 21.96 -50.03
N VAL A 559 19.85 20.87 -49.79
CA VAL A 559 18.49 20.65 -50.33
C VAL A 559 17.58 19.94 -49.33
N SER A 560 16.26 19.98 -49.55
CA SER A 560 15.31 19.25 -48.68
C SER A 560 15.55 17.73 -48.71
N PRO A 561 15.21 16.98 -47.65
CA PRO A 561 15.36 15.52 -47.62
C PRO A 561 14.61 14.81 -48.75
N GLU A 562 13.43 15.32 -49.15
CA GLU A 562 12.67 14.85 -50.31
C GLU A 562 13.49 14.99 -51.61
N THR A 563 14.07 16.17 -51.84
CA THR A 563 14.93 16.43 -53.01
C THR A 563 16.17 15.53 -52.97
N CYS A 564 16.78 15.36 -51.80
CA CYS A 564 17.97 14.54 -51.62
C CYS A 564 17.73 13.06 -51.97
N ASN A 565 16.65 12.47 -51.43
CA ASN A 565 16.23 11.12 -51.77
C ASN A 565 15.88 10.99 -53.26
N ALA A 566 15.22 11.99 -53.85
CA ALA A 566 14.85 11.99 -55.27
C ALA A 566 16.05 12.01 -56.23
N VAL A 567 17.20 12.56 -55.80
CA VAL A 567 18.47 12.51 -56.56
C VAL A 567 19.38 11.33 -56.15
N GLY A 568 18.93 10.47 -55.24
CA GLY A 568 19.68 9.30 -54.77
C GLY A 568 20.88 9.66 -53.88
N GLY A 569 20.86 10.82 -53.23
CA GLY A 569 21.85 11.21 -52.23
C GLY A 569 21.48 10.79 -50.81
N SER A 570 22.46 10.85 -49.90
CA SER A 570 22.29 10.61 -48.46
C SER A 570 22.64 11.85 -47.65
N SER A 571 21.89 12.13 -46.58
CA SER A 571 22.21 13.21 -45.64
C SER A 571 22.99 12.67 -44.44
N ASP A 572 24.10 13.32 -44.08
CA ASP A 572 24.97 12.96 -42.97
C ASP A 572 25.23 14.11 -41.97
N ALA A 573 25.01 15.36 -42.40
CA ALA A 573 25.25 16.57 -41.61
C ALA A 573 24.14 17.62 -41.78
N ILE A 574 24.24 18.72 -41.02
CA ILE A 574 23.25 19.80 -41.11
C ILE A 574 23.46 20.66 -42.35
N ASP A 575 24.70 20.86 -42.80
CA ASP A 575 25.06 21.62 -44.00
C ASP A 575 26.26 20.98 -44.74
N CYS A 576 26.58 21.51 -45.92
CA CYS A 576 27.68 20.95 -46.72
C CYS A 576 29.08 21.27 -46.18
N ALA A 577 29.24 22.20 -45.24
CA ALA A 577 30.54 22.48 -44.63
C ALA A 577 30.87 21.47 -43.52
N SER A 578 29.84 20.95 -42.86
CA SER A 578 29.93 19.94 -41.79
C SER A 578 29.82 18.48 -42.29
N SER A 579 29.68 18.28 -43.60
CA SER A 579 29.43 16.97 -44.22
C SER A 579 30.71 16.17 -44.52
N SER A 580 30.66 14.85 -44.33
CA SER A 580 31.78 13.94 -44.62
C SER A 580 32.03 13.72 -46.11
N CYS A 581 31.12 14.19 -46.99
CA CYS A 581 31.34 14.24 -48.43
C CYS A 581 31.83 15.62 -48.93
N ALA A 582 32.10 16.58 -48.04
CA ALA A 582 32.90 17.74 -48.41
C ALA A 582 34.32 17.28 -48.81
N PRO A 583 34.95 17.87 -49.85
CA PRO A 583 36.38 17.69 -50.03
C PRO A 583 37.11 18.16 -48.76
N PRO A 584 38.22 17.50 -48.36
CA PRO A 584 38.92 17.85 -47.12
C PRO A 584 39.38 19.32 -47.15
N PRO A 585 39.38 20.02 -46.00
CA PRO A 585 39.73 21.43 -45.96
C PRO A 585 41.13 21.64 -46.53
N CYS A 586 41.27 22.71 -47.31
CA CYS A 586 42.53 23.21 -47.86
C CYS A 586 42.96 24.44 -47.05
N PRO A 587 43.87 24.31 -46.07
CA PRO A 587 44.32 25.44 -45.23
C PRO A 587 44.95 26.59 -46.02
N GLU A 588 45.27 26.36 -47.29
CA GLU A 588 45.84 27.32 -48.20
C GLU A 588 44.81 28.24 -48.91
N ASP A 589 43.49 27.96 -48.82
CA ASP A 589 42.40 28.86 -49.24
C ASP A 589 41.95 29.71 -48.05
N LEU A 590 42.55 30.89 -47.93
CA LEU A 590 42.43 31.77 -46.77
C LEU A 590 41.17 32.65 -46.81
N ASN A 591 40.34 32.51 -47.85
CA ASN A 591 39.08 33.25 -47.98
C ASN A 591 37.86 32.36 -48.29
N ASP A 592 37.98 31.04 -48.09
CA ASP A 592 36.94 30.02 -48.23
C ASP A 592 36.20 30.04 -49.59
N ASN A 593 36.88 30.38 -50.70
CA ASN A 593 36.22 30.51 -52.01
C ASN A 593 36.23 29.23 -52.87
N GLY A 594 36.97 28.21 -52.45
CA GLY A 594 37.22 26.94 -53.14
C GLY A 594 38.48 26.93 -54.03
N MET A 595 39.34 27.95 -53.95
CA MET A 595 40.52 28.11 -54.81
C MET A 595 41.68 28.73 -54.04
N VAL A 596 42.86 28.10 -54.11
CA VAL A 596 44.13 28.71 -53.70
C VAL A 596 44.66 29.56 -54.87
N ASP A 597 44.45 30.87 -54.81
CA ASP A 597 44.87 31.81 -55.86
C ASP A 597 45.55 33.10 -55.35
N PHE A 598 45.48 34.17 -56.15
CA PHE A 598 46.11 35.44 -55.83
C PHE A 598 45.40 36.20 -54.70
N ALA A 599 44.11 35.91 -54.45
CA ALA A 599 43.40 36.47 -53.31
C ALA A 599 44.05 36.04 -51.97
N ASP A 600 44.38 34.76 -51.84
CA ASP A 600 44.97 34.16 -50.63
C ASP A 600 46.37 34.71 -50.34
N ILE A 601 47.16 34.95 -51.40
CA ILE A 601 48.44 35.66 -51.26
C ILE A 601 48.23 37.05 -50.64
N LEU A 602 47.14 37.77 -50.96
CA LEU A 602 46.92 39.11 -50.45
C LEU A 602 46.51 39.11 -48.96
N GLU A 603 45.70 38.14 -48.53
CA GLU A 603 45.37 37.97 -47.11
C GLU A 603 46.63 37.59 -46.31
N MET A 604 47.39 36.59 -46.76
CA MET A 604 48.67 36.19 -46.14
C MET A 604 49.69 37.34 -46.05
N LEU A 605 49.85 38.13 -47.12
CA LEU A 605 50.73 39.31 -47.09
C LEU A 605 50.18 40.44 -46.20
N GLY A 606 48.87 40.45 -45.92
CA GLY A 606 48.23 41.36 -44.96
C GLY A 606 48.53 41.01 -43.50
N ALA A 607 48.61 39.71 -43.18
CA ALA A 607 48.87 39.18 -41.83
C ALA A 607 50.37 39.03 -41.46
N TRP A 608 51.29 39.34 -42.38
CA TRP A 608 52.72 39.02 -42.27
C TRP A 608 53.40 39.44 -40.96
N GLY A 609 53.94 38.47 -40.21
CA GLY A 609 54.64 38.71 -38.94
C GLY A 609 54.19 37.77 -37.81
N VAL A 610 54.37 38.21 -36.56
CA VAL A 610 54.01 37.40 -35.38
C VAL A 610 52.51 37.26 -35.27
N CYS A 611 52.02 36.02 -35.30
CA CYS A 611 50.63 35.69 -35.09
C CYS A 611 50.48 34.58 -34.05
N GLY A 612 49.46 34.67 -33.19
CA GLY A 612 49.25 33.68 -32.12
C GLY A 612 48.32 32.54 -32.52
N SER A 613 47.35 32.82 -33.39
CA SER A 613 46.32 31.91 -33.89
C SER A 613 45.55 32.63 -35.00
N CYS A 614 46.08 32.61 -36.21
CA CYS A 614 45.40 33.07 -37.41
C CYS A 614 45.64 32.07 -38.52
N ASP A 615 44.74 32.05 -39.50
CA ASP A 615 44.63 30.98 -40.48
C ASP A 615 45.79 31.04 -41.51
N GLU A 616 46.48 32.18 -41.60
CA GLU A 616 47.63 32.40 -42.47
C GLU A 616 48.97 31.82 -41.92
N ASP A 617 49.02 31.33 -40.67
CA ASP A 617 50.16 30.58 -40.08
C ASP A 617 49.98 29.08 -40.36
N ILE A 618 50.17 28.70 -41.62
CA ILE A 618 49.80 27.40 -42.17
C ILE A 618 50.68 26.27 -41.59
N ASP A 619 51.97 26.51 -41.33
CA ASP A 619 52.84 25.52 -40.67
C ASP A 619 52.77 25.54 -39.13
N ASN A 620 52.00 26.47 -38.55
CA ASN A 620 51.71 26.62 -37.12
C ASN A 620 52.97 26.88 -36.28
N ASN A 621 53.93 27.66 -36.79
CA ASN A 621 55.15 28.02 -36.07
C ASN A 621 55.01 29.25 -35.15
N GLY A 622 53.91 30.01 -35.25
CA GLY A 622 53.65 31.27 -34.54
C GLY A 622 54.08 32.52 -35.31
N LEU A 623 54.35 32.39 -36.62
CA LEU A 623 54.75 33.47 -37.52
C LEU A 623 54.13 33.21 -38.89
N VAL A 624 53.42 34.18 -39.45
CA VAL A 624 53.11 34.22 -40.89
C VAL A 624 54.37 34.67 -41.61
N ASP A 625 55.11 33.74 -42.20
CA ASP A 625 56.40 34.00 -42.85
C ASP A 625 56.55 33.40 -44.25
N PHE A 626 57.80 33.32 -44.73
CA PHE A 626 58.09 32.83 -46.08
C PHE A 626 57.78 31.33 -46.25
N ASN A 627 57.75 30.53 -45.18
CA ASN A 627 57.43 29.11 -45.24
C ASN A 627 55.94 28.90 -45.54
N ASP A 628 55.05 29.67 -44.91
CA ASP A 628 53.60 29.62 -45.15
C ASP A 628 53.28 30.02 -46.60
N LEU A 629 53.94 31.06 -47.11
CA LEU A 629 53.83 31.47 -48.50
C LEU A 629 54.31 30.38 -49.48
N LEU A 630 55.34 29.60 -49.11
CA LEU A 630 55.76 28.46 -49.91
C LEU A 630 54.74 27.31 -49.87
N ILE A 631 54.05 27.09 -48.74
CA ILE A 631 53.01 26.08 -48.61
C ILE A 631 51.79 26.47 -49.45
N LEU A 632 51.28 27.70 -49.31
CA LEU A 632 50.20 28.25 -50.12
C LEU A 632 50.50 28.14 -51.62
N LEU A 633 51.67 28.63 -52.06
CA LEU A 633 52.09 28.53 -53.46
C LEU A 633 52.28 27.08 -53.94
N SER A 634 52.49 26.11 -53.05
CA SER A 634 52.61 24.69 -53.42
C SER A 634 51.27 24.04 -53.78
N LYS A 635 50.14 24.68 -53.43
CA LYS A 635 48.77 24.17 -53.63
C LYS A 635 47.94 24.91 -54.67
N TRP A 636 48.56 25.85 -55.38
CA TRP A 636 47.91 26.72 -56.36
C TRP A 636 46.90 26.01 -57.29
N GLY A 637 45.63 26.42 -57.21
CA GLY A 637 44.52 25.82 -57.97
C GLY A 637 43.27 25.55 -57.12
N PRO A 638 42.29 24.82 -57.67
CA PRO A 638 41.08 24.45 -56.94
C PRO A 638 41.35 23.49 -55.78
N CYS A 639 40.52 23.61 -54.75
CA CYS A 639 40.26 22.54 -53.79
C CYS A 639 39.20 21.56 -54.35
#